data_AF-A0A9R0X4H6-F1
#
_entry.id   AF-A0A9R0X4H6-F1
#
_cell.length_a   1.000
_cell.length_b   1.000
_cell.length_c   1.000
_cell.angle_alpha   90.00
_cell.angle_beta   90.00
_cell.angle_gamma   90.00
#
_symmetry.space_group_name_H-M   'P 1'
#
loop_
_entity.id
_entity.type
_entity.pdbx_description
1 polymer ?
#
loop_
_entity_poly.entity_id
_entity_poly.type
_entity_poly.pdbx_seq_one_letter_code
_entity_poly.pdbx_strand_id
1 'polypeptide(L)'
;MSSFIEKSWCHQQYGHLLCKLKSVWFHTERAARLECLFCYDKFRKDALDIVAFFEEELKKCKDGNPTTFQIYQRSYLSTLISLMPTIIHLVLELLRSVHALWKDDTMVTLPEVLAEEIRKLKLQDTDLSEFKENDIAHWLQLIRERGYNLLGLCAAIEGPFCELLDSSSVSDAIIEDLGCMESRHVSKLIDLVIIPLMKYCPSKRLGEWILKLLPPLFIYCEDILCGAWFNLLNKGRAGYPYYFGYLRGSQRSAKKLEECLLLDLTRKVSKLLGVLASSKPIGALTCVDLQSVSTAKAASSRDSKRASSNSVIGYTLHNDCFGMLNMNLFGSWVDGEATRDAVPFCRALVQVAVATQNSKLRRFILHDMLPATIKRLCTDLPCAVQRTIKKLSCQLNSSKSQKASKDLWILCQEIYAVHIQNQDFTAENPGNVNRRGQFKDWLARQKKELFAKASYDIPVGFPSDLWNWEFEDEFQRYLPTYIDILYEVDAMDCPEYGCSRSSTLLEKLRPEFRLKHGINSFRDRHMWTINDMIKRKLPAEYSKRRSRQMDKWLCKLISSKPYFKL
;
A
#
# COMPACT_ATOMS: atom_id res chain seq x y z
N MET A 1 -11.80 -7.26 -52.95
CA MET A 1 -11.35 -8.67 -52.82
C MET A 1 -10.34 -8.87 -51.69
N SER A 2 -9.29 -8.04 -51.51
CA SER A 2 -8.35 -8.24 -50.38
C SER A 2 -9.00 -8.09 -48.99
N SER A 3 -9.93 -7.14 -48.79
CA SER A 3 -10.62 -7.00 -47.48
C SER A 3 -11.55 -8.18 -47.10
N PHE A 4 -11.99 -8.97 -48.08
CA PHE A 4 -12.84 -10.15 -47.86
C PHE A 4 -11.99 -11.39 -47.56
N ILE A 5 -10.86 -11.53 -48.24
CA ILE A 5 -9.85 -12.56 -47.97
C ILE A 5 -9.21 -12.31 -46.59
N GLU A 6 -8.95 -11.05 -46.21
CA GLU A 6 -8.38 -10.66 -44.91
C GLU A 6 -9.34 -10.93 -43.74
N LYS A 7 -10.64 -10.61 -43.88
CA LYS A 7 -11.65 -10.99 -42.88
C LYS A 7 -11.79 -12.51 -42.73
N SER A 8 -11.72 -13.24 -43.85
CA SER A 8 -11.73 -14.71 -43.87
C SER A 8 -10.49 -15.32 -43.22
N TRP A 9 -9.31 -14.72 -43.42
CA TRP A 9 -8.04 -15.22 -42.88
C TRP A 9 -7.93 -14.98 -41.36
N CYS A 10 -8.31 -13.79 -40.88
CA CYS A 10 -8.45 -13.54 -39.44
C CYS A 10 -9.50 -14.48 -38.82
N HIS A 11 -10.70 -14.62 -39.42
CA HIS A 11 -11.71 -15.54 -38.88
C HIS A 11 -11.27 -17.02 -38.86
N GLN A 12 -10.45 -17.48 -39.82
CA GLN A 12 -9.86 -18.83 -39.78
C GLN A 12 -8.77 -18.97 -38.71
N GLN A 13 -7.89 -17.98 -38.57
CA GLN A 13 -6.79 -17.99 -37.60
C GLN A 13 -7.31 -17.95 -36.15
N TYR A 14 -8.31 -17.10 -35.87
CA TYR A 14 -8.95 -17.01 -34.55
C TYR A 14 -10.07 -18.04 -34.35
N GLY A 15 -10.65 -18.59 -35.41
CA GLY A 15 -11.75 -19.56 -35.35
C GLY A 15 -11.36 -20.87 -34.66
N HIS A 16 -10.15 -21.38 -34.93
CA HIS A 16 -9.63 -22.56 -34.22
C HIS A 16 -9.42 -22.28 -32.72
N LEU A 17 -8.88 -21.10 -32.36
CA LEU A 17 -8.73 -20.65 -30.97
C LEU A 17 -10.09 -20.49 -30.27
N LEU A 18 -11.10 -19.94 -30.95
CA LEU A 18 -12.46 -19.79 -30.43
C LEU A 18 -13.18 -21.14 -30.29
N CYS A 19 -12.95 -22.10 -31.19
CA CYS A 19 -13.43 -23.47 -31.04
C CYS A 19 -12.73 -24.19 -29.88
N LYS A 20 -11.43 -23.96 -29.68
CA LYS A 20 -10.64 -24.46 -28.54
C LYS A 20 -11.13 -23.84 -27.21
N LEU A 21 -11.38 -22.54 -27.20
CA LEU A 21 -12.04 -21.83 -26.08
C LEU A 21 -13.42 -22.40 -25.78
N LYS A 22 -14.23 -22.62 -26.82
CA LYS A 22 -15.57 -23.20 -26.68
C LYS A 22 -15.52 -24.62 -26.14
N SER A 23 -14.59 -25.45 -26.61
CA SER A 23 -14.45 -26.83 -26.14
C SER A 23 -13.85 -26.94 -24.75
N VAL A 24 -13.04 -25.98 -24.33
CA VAL A 24 -12.46 -25.92 -22.98
C VAL A 24 -13.45 -25.35 -21.95
N TRP A 25 -14.28 -24.36 -22.33
CA TRP A 25 -15.10 -23.61 -21.37
C TRP A 25 -16.60 -23.98 -21.37
N PHE A 26 -17.15 -24.42 -22.50
CA PHE A 26 -18.59 -24.69 -22.63
C PHE A 26 -18.95 -26.17 -22.55
N HIS A 27 -17.97 -27.10 -22.61
CA HIS A 27 -18.21 -28.55 -22.49
C HIS A 27 -18.13 -29.08 -21.06
N THR A 28 -17.54 -28.33 -20.13
CA THR A 28 -17.50 -28.64 -18.70
C THR A 28 -18.57 -27.81 -18.01
N GLU A 29 -19.66 -28.47 -17.65
CA GLU A 29 -20.81 -27.91 -16.96
C GLU A 29 -20.42 -26.92 -15.85
N ARG A 30 -21.24 -25.87 -15.69
CA ARG A 30 -21.24 -24.88 -14.58
C ARG A 30 -21.29 -25.49 -13.16
N ALA A 31 -21.24 -26.82 -13.03
CA ALA A 31 -21.25 -27.57 -11.78
C ALA A 31 -19.83 -27.94 -11.28
N ALA A 32 -18.80 -27.94 -12.14
CA ALA A 32 -17.43 -28.25 -11.72
C ALA A 32 -16.68 -26.97 -11.28
N ARG A 33 -16.10 -27.01 -10.08
CA ARG A 33 -15.16 -25.99 -9.58
C ARG A 33 -13.95 -25.90 -10.52
N LEU A 34 -13.58 -24.68 -10.94
CA LEU A 34 -12.50 -24.46 -11.92
C LEU A 34 -11.17 -25.04 -11.45
N GLU A 35 -10.95 -25.07 -10.13
CA GLU A 35 -9.76 -25.62 -9.51
C GLU A 35 -9.58 -27.11 -9.83
N CYS A 36 -10.68 -27.86 -10.02
CA CYS A 36 -10.62 -29.26 -10.43
C CYS A 36 -10.09 -29.42 -11.86
N LEU A 37 -10.28 -28.43 -12.73
CA LEU A 37 -9.79 -28.45 -14.11
C LEU A 37 -8.26 -28.30 -14.19
N PHE A 38 -7.62 -27.74 -13.15
CA PHE A 38 -6.16 -27.58 -13.12
C PHE A 38 -5.41 -28.91 -13.06
N CYS A 39 -6.06 -30.00 -12.65
CA CYS A 39 -5.48 -31.34 -12.68
C CYS A 39 -5.41 -31.96 -14.08
N TYR A 40 -6.04 -31.35 -15.10
CA TYR A 40 -6.11 -31.90 -16.45
C TYR A 40 -5.10 -31.23 -17.39
N ASP A 41 -4.14 -32.00 -17.90
CA ASP A 41 -3.07 -31.52 -18.78
C ASP A 41 -3.56 -30.81 -20.04
N LYS A 42 -4.61 -31.35 -20.66
CA LYS A 42 -5.18 -30.78 -21.88
C LYS A 42 -5.74 -29.38 -21.62
N PHE A 43 -6.51 -29.22 -20.53
CA PHE A 43 -7.01 -27.91 -20.10
C PHE A 43 -5.87 -26.93 -19.88
N ARG A 44 -4.84 -27.33 -19.13
CA ARG A 44 -3.69 -26.48 -18.82
C ARG A 44 -2.95 -26.00 -20.06
N LYS A 45 -2.62 -26.91 -20.98
CA LYS A 45 -1.97 -26.57 -22.26
C LYS A 45 -2.85 -25.63 -23.07
N ASP A 46 -4.12 -25.97 -23.23
CA ASP A 46 -5.04 -25.22 -24.07
C ASP A 46 -5.25 -23.79 -23.55
N ALA A 47 -5.48 -23.62 -22.24
CA ALA A 47 -5.63 -22.32 -21.61
C ALA A 47 -4.35 -21.47 -21.72
N LEU A 48 -3.18 -22.09 -21.50
CA LEU A 48 -1.90 -21.40 -21.61
C LEU A 48 -1.62 -20.93 -23.04
N ASP A 49 -1.83 -21.80 -24.04
CA ASP A 49 -1.63 -21.47 -25.46
C ASP A 49 -2.48 -20.26 -25.87
N ILE A 50 -3.75 -20.25 -25.44
CA ILE A 50 -4.68 -19.16 -25.73
C ILE A 50 -4.15 -17.85 -25.13
N VAL A 51 -3.87 -17.83 -23.82
CA VAL A 51 -3.42 -16.60 -23.15
C VAL A 51 -2.08 -16.12 -23.71
N ALA A 52 -1.14 -17.05 -23.96
CA ALA A 52 0.17 -16.74 -24.54
C ALA A 52 0.05 -16.10 -25.94
N PHE A 53 -0.81 -16.66 -26.79
CA PHE A 53 -1.05 -16.12 -28.12
C PHE A 53 -1.55 -14.67 -28.07
N PHE A 54 -2.59 -14.39 -27.27
CA PHE A 54 -3.12 -13.03 -27.16
C PHE A 54 -2.11 -12.07 -26.52
N GLU A 55 -1.35 -12.51 -25.51
CA GLU A 55 -0.29 -11.70 -24.90
C GLU A 55 0.77 -11.30 -25.94
N GLU A 56 1.23 -12.23 -26.76
CA GLU A 56 2.22 -11.98 -27.81
C GLU A 56 1.70 -11.05 -28.90
N GLU A 57 0.44 -11.20 -29.30
CA GLU A 57 -0.19 -10.30 -30.27
C GLU A 57 -0.35 -8.86 -29.73
N LEU A 58 -0.72 -8.69 -28.47
CA LEU A 58 -0.78 -7.36 -27.86
C LEU A 58 0.62 -6.74 -27.69
N LYS A 59 1.66 -7.53 -27.40
CA LYS A 59 3.06 -7.04 -27.38
C LYS A 59 3.48 -6.51 -28.74
N LYS A 60 3.21 -7.25 -29.82
CA LYS A 60 3.49 -6.80 -31.20
C LYS A 60 2.78 -5.49 -31.53
N CYS A 61 1.54 -5.33 -31.06
CA CYS A 61 0.79 -4.09 -31.26
C CYS A 61 1.40 -2.88 -30.53
N LYS A 62 1.98 -3.11 -29.34
CA LYS A 62 2.61 -2.06 -28.54
C LYS A 62 3.99 -1.65 -29.08
N ASP A 63 4.77 -2.60 -29.58
CA ASP A 63 6.16 -2.37 -30.02
C ASP A 63 6.28 -1.99 -31.51
N GLY A 64 5.17 -2.00 -32.27
CA GLY A 64 5.15 -1.69 -33.70
C GLY A 64 5.54 -0.24 -34.04
N ASN A 65 6.50 -0.06 -34.94
CA ASN A 65 6.91 1.25 -35.47
C ASN A 65 5.78 1.91 -36.30
N PRO A 66 5.49 3.22 -36.13
CA PRO A 66 4.35 3.89 -36.76
C PRO A 66 4.45 4.11 -38.28
N THR A 67 5.57 3.75 -38.92
CA THR A 67 5.90 4.14 -40.30
C THR A 67 5.76 3.05 -41.37
N THR A 68 5.31 1.84 -41.04
CA THR A 68 5.08 0.81 -42.07
C THR A 68 3.80 0.05 -41.76
N PHE A 69 2.78 0.14 -42.64
CA PHE A 69 1.49 -0.57 -42.62
C PHE A 69 0.28 0.04 -41.87
N GLN A 70 -0.16 1.25 -42.24
CA GLN A 70 -1.28 1.97 -41.59
C GLN A 70 -2.70 1.44 -41.83
N ILE A 71 -2.93 0.55 -42.81
CA ILE A 71 -4.29 0.03 -43.12
C ILE A 71 -4.49 -1.41 -42.63
N TYR A 72 -3.50 -2.29 -42.80
CA TYR A 72 -3.57 -3.70 -42.36
C TYR A 72 -3.59 -3.85 -40.83
N GLN A 73 -2.95 -2.93 -40.10
CA GLN A 73 -2.94 -2.95 -38.63
C GLN A 73 -4.31 -2.61 -38.04
N ARG A 74 -5.14 -1.79 -38.70
CA ARG A 74 -6.45 -1.36 -38.18
C ARG A 74 -7.50 -2.46 -38.22
N SER A 75 -7.57 -3.24 -39.30
CA SER A 75 -8.51 -4.37 -39.42
C SER A 75 -8.10 -5.54 -38.51
N TYR A 76 -6.79 -5.80 -38.42
CA TYR A 76 -6.22 -6.79 -37.51
C TYR A 76 -6.46 -6.44 -36.05
N LEU A 77 -6.11 -5.21 -35.64
CA LEU A 77 -6.32 -4.72 -34.28
C LEU A 77 -7.81 -4.65 -33.94
N SER A 78 -8.67 -4.25 -34.88
CA SER A 78 -10.13 -4.27 -34.68
C SER A 78 -10.66 -5.68 -34.44
N THR A 79 -10.15 -6.69 -35.14
CA THR A 79 -10.55 -8.08 -34.93
C THR A 79 -10.04 -8.61 -33.59
N LEU A 80 -8.77 -8.33 -33.26
CA LEU A 80 -8.18 -8.68 -31.97
C LEU A 80 -8.97 -8.07 -30.81
N ILE A 81 -9.22 -6.75 -30.85
CA ILE A 81 -10.02 -6.02 -29.86
C ILE A 81 -11.43 -6.60 -29.75
N SER A 82 -12.06 -7.02 -30.85
CA SER A 82 -13.41 -7.62 -30.80
C SER A 82 -13.46 -8.96 -30.05
N LEU A 83 -12.35 -9.72 -30.02
CA LEU A 83 -12.25 -11.00 -29.32
C LEU A 83 -11.74 -10.86 -27.89
N MET A 84 -11.02 -9.77 -27.60
CA MET A 84 -10.43 -9.51 -26.29
C MET A 84 -11.41 -9.58 -25.11
N PRO A 85 -12.67 -9.09 -25.17
CA PRO A 85 -13.59 -9.21 -24.05
C PRO A 85 -13.82 -10.66 -23.58
N THR A 86 -13.86 -11.62 -24.52
CA THR A 86 -14.03 -13.04 -24.19
C THR A 86 -12.78 -13.59 -23.48
N ILE A 87 -11.60 -13.19 -23.96
CA ILE A 87 -10.32 -13.62 -23.37
C ILE A 87 -10.09 -12.98 -22.01
N ILE A 88 -10.43 -11.69 -21.85
CA ILE A 88 -10.33 -10.97 -20.58
C ILE A 88 -11.23 -11.66 -19.56
N HIS A 89 -12.47 -11.99 -19.91
CA HIS A 89 -13.37 -12.71 -19.00
C HIS A 89 -12.76 -14.04 -18.53
N LEU A 90 -12.25 -14.86 -19.46
CA LEU A 90 -11.56 -16.10 -19.14
C LEU A 90 -10.36 -15.87 -18.19
N VAL A 91 -9.52 -14.88 -18.51
CA VAL A 91 -8.34 -14.55 -17.69
C VAL A 91 -8.74 -14.10 -16.29
N LEU A 92 -9.79 -13.30 -16.16
CA LEU A 92 -10.30 -12.86 -14.87
C LEU A 92 -10.82 -14.04 -14.03
N GLU A 93 -11.56 -14.97 -14.63
CA GLU A 93 -12.03 -16.18 -13.94
C GLU A 93 -10.89 -17.12 -13.53
N LEU A 94 -9.88 -17.29 -14.40
CA LEU A 94 -8.66 -18.03 -14.10
C LEU A 94 -7.89 -17.38 -12.96
N LEU A 95 -7.65 -16.07 -13.02
CA LEU A 95 -6.92 -15.34 -11.99
C LEU A 95 -7.63 -15.41 -10.63
N ARG A 96 -8.95 -15.20 -10.61
CA ARG A 96 -9.76 -15.33 -9.40
C ARG A 96 -9.60 -16.72 -8.77
N SER A 97 -9.71 -17.76 -9.60
CA SER A 97 -9.57 -19.16 -9.14
C SER A 97 -8.15 -19.47 -8.66
N VAL A 98 -7.13 -18.95 -9.34
CA VAL A 98 -5.73 -19.10 -8.93
C VAL A 98 -5.48 -18.36 -7.62
N HIS A 99 -5.99 -17.14 -7.42
CA HIS A 99 -5.81 -16.39 -6.17
C HIS A 99 -6.48 -17.10 -4.98
N ALA A 100 -7.67 -17.68 -5.19
CA ALA A 100 -8.41 -18.44 -4.18
C ALA A 100 -7.65 -19.67 -3.64
N LEU A 101 -6.68 -20.20 -4.40
CA LEU A 101 -5.83 -21.32 -3.96
C LEU A 101 -4.96 -20.98 -2.75
N TRP A 102 -4.77 -19.70 -2.43
CA TRP A 102 -3.97 -19.29 -1.26
C TRP A 102 -4.80 -19.12 0.02
N LYS A 103 -6.13 -19.25 -0.03
CA LYS A 103 -6.98 -19.26 1.17
C LYS A 103 -6.70 -20.50 2.02
N ASP A 104 -6.68 -20.33 3.34
CA ASP A 104 -6.46 -21.45 4.26
C ASP A 104 -7.64 -22.45 4.24
N ASP A 105 -8.87 -21.96 4.04
CA ASP A 105 -10.08 -22.77 4.00
C ASP A 105 -10.25 -23.59 2.70
N THR A 106 -9.58 -23.21 1.61
CA THR A 106 -9.75 -23.91 0.32
C THR A 106 -8.97 -25.22 0.26
N MET A 107 -7.91 -25.38 1.07
CA MET A 107 -7.06 -26.58 1.10
C MET A 107 -7.81 -27.88 1.44
N VAL A 108 -8.89 -27.80 2.23
CA VAL A 108 -9.70 -28.96 2.64
C VAL A 108 -10.57 -29.48 1.48
N THR A 109 -10.82 -28.64 0.48
CA THR A 109 -11.77 -28.91 -0.62
C THR A 109 -11.10 -29.12 -1.98
N LEU A 110 -9.77 -29.00 -2.05
CA LEU A 110 -9.00 -29.17 -3.28
C LEU A 110 -8.66 -30.63 -3.55
N PRO A 111 -8.55 -31.05 -4.82
CA PRO A 111 -7.97 -32.35 -5.17
C PRO A 111 -6.57 -32.52 -4.53
N GLU A 112 -6.29 -33.69 -3.98
CA GLU A 112 -5.05 -33.97 -3.21
C GLU A 112 -3.78 -33.64 -4.01
N VAL A 113 -3.77 -33.97 -5.31
CA VAL A 113 -2.67 -33.66 -6.23
C VAL A 113 -2.41 -32.15 -6.31
N LEU A 114 -3.47 -31.35 -6.44
CA LEU A 114 -3.36 -29.89 -6.52
C LEU A 114 -2.96 -29.29 -5.16
N ALA A 115 -3.52 -29.80 -4.07
CA ALA A 115 -3.16 -29.36 -2.72
C ALA A 115 -1.67 -29.60 -2.43
N GLU A 116 -1.13 -30.76 -2.82
CA GLU A 116 0.28 -31.07 -2.64
C GLU A 116 1.20 -30.19 -3.48
N GLU A 117 0.84 -29.90 -4.74
CA GLU A 117 1.59 -28.98 -5.59
C GLU A 117 1.57 -27.54 -5.07
N ILE A 118 0.45 -27.09 -4.50
CA ILE A 118 0.39 -25.78 -3.84
C ILE A 118 1.23 -25.76 -2.56
N ARG A 119 1.25 -26.85 -1.77
CA ARG A 119 2.16 -26.96 -0.62
C ARG A 119 3.62 -26.85 -1.08
N LYS A 120 4.01 -27.53 -2.15
CA LYS A 120 5.36 -27.40 -2.75
C LYS A 120 5.65 -25.97 -3.17
N LEU A 121 4.72 -25.28 -3.83
CA LEU A 121 4.87 -23.87 -4.20
C LEU A 121 5.02 -22.92 -3.00
N LYS A 122 4.29 -23.17 -1.92
CA LYS A 122 4.42 -22.42 -0.65
C LYS A 122 5.77 -22.68 0.04
N LEU A 123 6.44 -23.80 -0.31
CA LEU A 123 7.68 -24.28 0.31
C LEU A 123 8.95 -24.12 -0.55
N GLN A 124 8.85 -23.88 -1.86
CA GLN A 124 10.00 -23.84 -2.76
C GLN A 124 10.50 -22.42 -3.08
N ASP A 125 11.82 -22.32 -3.20
CA ASP A 125 12.56 -21.20 -3.78
C ASP A 125 12.35 -21.23 -5.30
N THR A 126 12.14 -20.05 -5.90
CA THR A 126 11.61 -19.92 -7.26
C THR A 126 12.72 -20.11 -8.30
N ASP A 127 13.25 -21.33 -8.44
CA ASP A 127 14.05 -21.69 -9.61
C ASP A 127 13.17 -22.49 -10.57
N LEU A 128 12.70 -21.83 -11.63
CA LEU A 128 11.85 -22.42 -12.68
C LEU A 128 12.54 -23.57 -13.42
N SER A 129 13.86 -23.69 -13.26
CA SER A 129 14.71 -24.68 -13.93
C SER A 129 14.55 -26.11 -13.42
N GLU A 130 13.94 -26.32 -12.25
CA GLU A 130 13.73 -27.67 -11.68
C GLU A 130 12.37 -28.30 -12.06
N PHE A 131 11.44 -27.54 -12.64
CA PHE A 131 10.11 -28.04 -12.98
C PHE A 131 10.03 -28.48 -14.45
N LYS A 132 9.32 -29.57 -14.70
CA LYS A 132 8.96 -29.95 -16.07
C LYS A 132 7.95 -28.93 -16.61
N GLU A 133 8.01 -28.70 -17.92
CA GLU A 133 7.22 -27.69 -18.64
C GLU A 133 5.69 -27.81 -18.42
N ASN A 134 5.20 -28.98 -17.97
CA ASN A 134 3.80 -29.27 -17.68
C ASN A 134 3.50 -29.62 -16.20
N ASP A 135 4.36 -29.24 -15.25
CA ASP A 135 4.06 -29.38 -13.82
C ASP A 135 2.99 -28.36 -13.39
N ILE A 136 2.08 -28.74 -12.48
CA ILE A 136 0.95 -27.88 -12.05
C ILE A 136 1.49 -26.61 -11.39
N ALA A 137 2.52 -26.76 -10.56
CA ALA A 137 3.21 -25.65 -9.91
C ALA A 137 3.74 -24.61 -10.93
N HIS A 138 4.44 -25.07 -11.97
CA HIS A 138 4.97 -24.23 -13.04
C HIS A 138 3.84 -23.55 -13.82
N TRP A 139 2.81 -24.32 -14.20
CA TRP A 139 1.66 -23.79 -14.92
C TRP A 139 0.93 -22.68 -14.14
N LEU A 140 0.69 -22.85 -12.84
CA LEU A 140 0.03 -21.85 -11.99
C LEU A 140 0.81 -20.52 -11.95
N GLN A 141 2.14 -20.58 -11.89
CA GLN A 141 2.96 -19.38 -11.94
C GLN A 141 2.87 -18.69 -13.31
N LEU A 142 2.98 -19.48 -14.38
CA LEU A 142 3.04 -18.98 -15.75
C LEU A 142 1.69 -18.39 -16.20
N ILE A 143 0.57 -19.08 -15.95
CA ILE A 143 -0.76 -18.58 -16.33
C ILE A 143 -1.11 -17.28 -15.62
N ARG A 144 -0.74 -17.15 -14.33
CA ARG A 144 -0.94 -15.92 -13.56
C ARG A 144 -0.11 -14.76 -14.10
N GLU A 145 1.18 -14.99 -14.35
CA GLU A 145 2.06 -13.94 -14.87
C GLU A 145 1.66 -13.49 -16.29
N ARG A 146 1.33 -14.44 -17.16
CA ARG A 146 0.83 -14.12 -18.50
C ARG A 146 -0.54 -13.42 -18.45
N GLY A 147 -1.44 -13.84 -17.56
CA GLY A 147 -2.71 -13.17 -17.32
C GLY A 147 -2.51 -11.72 -16.86
N TYR A 148 -1.59 -11.47 -15.93
CA TYR A 148 -1.22 -10.12 -15.51
C TYR A 148 -0.64 -9.29 -16.66
N ASN A 149 0.30 -9.83 -17.42
CA ASN A 149 0.86 -9.16 -18.60
C ASN A 149 -0.23 -8.80 -19.61
N LEU A 150 -1.15 -9.71 -19.89
CA LEU A 150 -2.26 -9.47 -20.82
C LEU A 150 -3.10 -8.28 -20.37
N LEU A 151 -3.53 -8.24 -19.09
CA LEU A 151 -4.30 -7.12 -18.55
C LEU A 151 -3.52 -5.80 -18.61
N GLY A 152 -2.24 -5.81 -18.25
CA GLY A 152 -1.37 -4.64 -18.35
C GLY A 152 -1.16 -4.13 -19.77
N LEU A 153 -1.08 -5.03 -20.75
CA LEU A 153 -0.98 -4.69 -22.16
C LEU A 153 -2.30 -4.11 -22.68
N CYS A 154 -3.45 -4.67 -22.27
CA CYS A 154 -4.76 -4.10 -22.59
C CYS A 154 -4.88 -2.65 -22.11
N ALA A 155 -4.34 -2.35 -20.93
CA ALA A 155 -4.31 -0.98 -20.41
C ALA A 155 -3.40 -0.05 -21.22
N ALA A 156 -2.30 -0.58 -21.77
CA ALA A 156 -1.27 0.20 -22.46
C ALA A 156 -1.58 0.49 -23.94
N ILE A 157 -2.53 -0.21 -24.55
CA ILE A 157 -2.94 0.03 -25.94
C ILE A 157 -3.77 1.30 -26.03
N GLU A 158 -3.42 2.17 -26.98
CA GLU A 158 -4.07 3.47 -27.15
C GLU A 158 -5.48 3.32 -27.74
N GLY A 159 -6.50 3.86 -27.05
CA GLY A 159 -7.89 3.90 -27.51
C GLY A 159 -8.86 2.99 -26.74
N PRO A 160 -8.70 1.66 -26.75
CA PRO A 160 -9.74 0.73 -26.35
C PRO A 160 -9.79 0.45 -24.84
N PHE A 161 -9.07 1.21 -24.00
CA PHE A 161 -9.04 0.99 -22.54
C PHE A 161 -10.44 0.80 -21.95
N CYS A 162 -11.37 1.71 -22.26
CA CYS A 162 -12.73 1.67 -21.73
C CYS A 162 -13.61 0.58 -22.36
N GLU A 163 -13.23 0.07 -23.53
CA GLU A 163 -13.95 -1.00 -24.24
C GLU A 163 -13.53 -2.38 -23.72
N LEU A 164 -12.26 -2.51 -23.33
CA LEU A 164 -11.67 -3.78 -22.91
C LEU A 164 -11.74 -4.03 -21.41
N LEU A 165 -11.57 -2.98 -20.60
CA LEU A 165 -11.36 -3.11 -19.17
C LEU A 165 -12.52 -2.52 -18.38
N ASP A 166 -13.32 -3.42 -17.78
CA ASP A 166 -14.33 -3.07 -16.78
C ASP A 166 -13.72 -3.07 -15.37
N SER A 167 -13.86 -1.95 -14.67
CA SER A 167 -13.21 -1.75 -13.37
C SER A 167 -13.77 -2.67 -12.29
N SER A 168 -15.06 -3.04 -12.34
CA SER A 168 -15.68 -3.96 -11.38
C SER A 168 -15.14 -5.36 -11.58
N SER A 169 -15.26 -5.88 -12.80
CA SER A 169 -14.83 -7.24 -13.14
C SER A 169 -13.34 -7.46 -12.88
N VAL A 170 -12.50 -6.48 -13.24
CA VAL A 170 -11.06 -6.53 -13.00
C VAL A 170 -10.77 -6.46 -11.50
N SER A 171 -11.40 -5.53 -10.78
CA SER A 171 -11.22 -5.39 -9.32
C SER A 171 -11.63 -6.66 -8.59
N ASP A 172 -12.80 -7.23 -8.89
CA ASP A 172 -13.31 -8.43 -8.22
C ASP A 172 -12.33 -9.61 -8.40
N ALA A 173 -11.76 -9.80 -9.59
CA ALA A 173 -10.82 -10.88 -9.83
C ALA A 173 -9.47 -10.74 -9.12
N ILE A 174 -8.95 -9.51 -8.98
CA ILE A 174 -7.58 -9.28 -8.45
C ILE A 174 -7.54 -8.84 -6.99
N ILE A 175 -8.64 -8.31 -6.44
CA ILE A 175 -8.69 -7.76 -5.09
C ILE A 175 -9.35 -8.71 -4.09
N GLU A 176 -10.32 -9.53 -4.50
CA GLU A 176 -11.14 -10.37 -3.59
C GLU A 176 -10.29 -11.18 -2.61
N ASP A 177 -9.20 -11.76 -3.11
CA ASP A 177 -8.36 -12.70 -2.36
C ASP A 177 -6.98 -12.12 -2.01
N LEU A 178 -6.80 -10.80 -2.18
CA LEU A 178 -5.54 -10.11 -1.97
C LEU A 178 -4.95 -10.39 -0.57
N GLY A 179 -5.80 -10.44 0.46
CA GLY A 179 -5.39 -10.64 1.85
C GLY A 179 -4.73 -11.99 2.15
N CYS A 180 -4.93 -13.00 1.29
CA CYS A 180 -4.34 -14.34 1.45
C CYS A 180 -3.14 -14.57 0.53
N MET A 181 -2.89 -13.68 -0.43
CA MET A 181 -1.81 -13.84 -1.39
C MET A 181 -0.44 -13.57 -0.74
N GLU A 182 0.60 -14.23 -1.26
CA GLU A 182 1.98 -13.94 -0.85
C GLU A 182 2.50 -12.64 -1.47
N SER A 183 3.35 -11.92 -0.75
CA SER A 183 3.95 -10.64 -1.18
C SER A 183 4.59 -10.68 -2.57
N ARG A 184 5.26 -11.77 -2.95
CA ARG A 184 5.85 -11.94 -4.30
C ARG A 184 4.81 -11.91 -5.43
N HIS A 185 3.63 -12.45 -5.19
CA HIS A 185 2.54 -12.44 -6.17
C HIS A 185 1.92 -11.04 -6.28
N VAL A 186 1.80 -10.36 -5.15
CA VAL A 186 1.32 -8.98 -5.09
C VAL A 186 2.31 -8.01 -5.74
N SER A 187 3.63 -8.19 -5.55
CA SER A 187 4.64 -7.41 -6.28
C SER A 187 4.46 -7.51 -7.80
N LYS A 188 4.26 -8.73 -8.33
CA LYS A 188 3.99 -8.93 -9.77
C LYS A 188 2.68 -8.28 -10.20
N LEU A 189 1.62 -8.41 -9.40
CA LEU A 189 0.32 -7.76 -9.66
C LEU A 189 0.47 -6.24 -9.76
N ILE A 190 1.21 -5.63 -8.82
CA ILE A 190 1.48 -4.19 -8.84
C ILE A 190 2.22 -3.79 -10.11
N ASP A 191 3.30 -4.48 -10.45
CA ASP A 191 4.17 -4.10 -11.56
C ASP A 191 3.53 -4.30 -12.93
N LEU A 192 2.82 -5.41 -13.10
CA LEU A 192 2.30 -5.86 -14.39
C LEU A 192 0.87 -5.41 -14.65
N VAL A 193 0.06 -5.14 -13.61
CA VAL A 193 -1.36 -4.77 -13.77
C VAL A 193 -1.63 -3.37 -13.23
N ILE A 194 -1.40 -3.15 -11.93
CA ILE A 194 -1.85 -1.91 -11.26
C ILE A 194 -1.11 -0.69 -11.81
N ILE A 195 0.21 -0.77 -11.99
CA ILE A 195 1.02 0.32 -12.54
C ILE A 195 0.57 0.68 -13.97
N PRO A 196 0.47 -0.26 -14.93
CA PRO A 196 -0.07 0.04 -16.25
C PRO A 196 -1.48 0.64 -16.20
N LEU A 197 -2.39 0.09 -15.38
CA LEU A 197 -3.73 0.65 -15.23
C LEU A 197 -3.67 2.11 -14.77
N MET A 198 -2.94 2.43 -13.71
CA MET A 198 -2.84 3.81 -13.20
C MET A 198 -2.17 4.77 -14.19
N LYS A 199 -1.18 4.27 -14.95
CA LYS A 199 -0.39 5.08 -15.89
C LYS A 199 -1.18 5.43 -17.16
N TYR A 200 -1.96 4.49 -17.68
CA TYR A 200 -2.64 4.63 -18.97
C TYR A 200 -4.15 4.88 -18.84
N CYS A 201 -4.73 4.79 -17.64
CA CYS A 201 -6.15 5.05 -17.43
C CYS A 201 -6.54 6.47 -17.88
N PRO A 202 -7.62 6.62 -18.66
CA PRO A 202 -8.19 7.92 -18.99
C PRO A 202 -8.56 8.71 -17.72
N SER A 203 -8.27 10.01 -17.70
CA SER A 203 -8.47 10.87 -16.53
C SER A 203 -9.91 10.87 -16.01
N LYS A 204 -10.89 10.69 -16.90
CA LYS A 204 -12.33 10.60 -16.56
C LYS A 204 -12.70 9.37 -15.73
N ARG A 205 -11.95 8.27 -15.86
CA ARG A 205 -12.22 7.00 -15.16
C ARG A 205 -11.23 6.76 -14.02
N LEU A 206 -10.13 7.50 -13.96
CA LEU A 206 -9.05 7.29 -12.99
C LEU A 206 -9.54 7.28 -11.54
N GLY A 207 -10.49 8.16 -11.18
CA GLY A 207 -11.07 8.18 -9.83
C GLY A 207 -11.76 6.88 -9.43
N GLU A 208 -12.49 6.24 -10.34
CA GLU A 208 -13.16 4.95 -10.14
C GLU A 208 -12.15 3.83 -9.89
N TRP A 209 -11.13 3.75 -10.74
CA TRP A 209 -10.06 2.75 -10.62
C TRP A 209 -9.24 2.93 -9.34
N ILE A 210 -8.96 4.17 -8.94
CA ILE A 210 -8.28 4.47 -7.68
C ILE A 210 -9.06 3.90 -6.51
N LEU A 211 -10.37 4.17 -6.42
CA LEU A 211 -11.19 3.76 -5.28
C LEU A 211 -11.34 2.25 -5.16
N LYS A 212 -11.42 1.54 -6.28
CA LYS A 212 -11.57 0.08 -6.29
C LYS A 212 -10.27 -0.65 -5.98
N LEU A 213 -9.14 -0.16 -6.52
CA LEU A 213 -7.87 -0.89 -6.46
C LEU A 213 -6.96 -0.44 -5.32
N LEU A 214 -6.81 0.86 -5.09
CA LEU A 214 -5.75 1.37 -4.23
C LEU A 214 -6.00 1.20 -2.73
N PRO A 215 -7.20 1.46 -2.17
CA PRO A 215 -7.43 1.25 -0.74
C PRO A 215 -7.12 -0.17 -0.25
N PRO A 216 -7.67 -1.26 -0.85
CA PRO A 216 -7.37 -2.61 -0.39
C PRO A 216 -5.88 -2.97 -0.60
N LEU A 217 -5.30 -2.53 -1.71
CA LEU A 217 -3.88 -2.73 -2.01
C LEU A 217 -2.96 -2.08 -0.98
N PHE A 218 -3.18 -0.81 -0.67
CA PHE A 218 -2.34 -0.10 0.29
C PHE A 218 -2.55 -0.60 1.71
N ILE A 219 -3.76 -1.01 2.11
CA ILE A 219 -3.96 -1.66 3.41
C ILE A 219 -3.10 -2.93 3.53
N TYR A 220 -3.12 -3.78 2.51
CA TYR A 220 -2.29 -4.98 2.47
C TYR A 220 -0.79 -4.65 2.49
N CYS A 221 -0.35 -3.71 1.65
CA CYS A 221 1.06 -3.32 1.58
C CYS A 221 1.53 -2.64 2.88
N GLU A 222 0.68 -1.85 3.54
CA GLU A 222 0.99 -1.21 4.82
C GLU A 222 1.19 -2.24 5.91
N ASP A 223 0.32 -3.25 6.02
CA ASP A 223 0.44 -4.31 7.02
C ASP A 223 1.80 -5.03 6.90
N ILE A 224 2.14 -5.47 5.68
CA ILE A 224 3.39 -6.17 5.39
C ILE A 224 4.60 -5.27 5.54
N LEU A 225 4.64 -4.14 4.82
CA LEU A 225 5.83 -3.30 4.75
C LEU A 225 6.10 -2.62 6.10
N CYS A 226 5.07 -2.17 6.81
CA CYS A 226 5.28 -1.53 8.11
C CYS A 226 5.87 -2.51 9.12
N GLY A 227 5.32 -3.73 9.22
CA GLY A 227 5.82 -4.76 10.12
C GLY A 227 7.21 -5.26 9.73
N ALA A 228 7.41 -5.58 8.45
CA ALA A 228 8.66 -6.15 7.95
C ALA A 228 9.83 -5.17 8.04
N TRP A 229 9.65 -3.91 7.63
CA TRP A 229 10.71 -2.91 7.76
C TRP A 229 10.99 -2.56 9.22
N PHE A 230 9.97 -2.44 10.07
CA PHE A 230 10.17 -2.20 11.50
C PHE A 230 11.03 -3.29 12.14
N ASN A 231 10.72 -4.57 11.86
CA ASN A 231 11.50 -5.69 12.37
C ASN A 231 12.91 -5.73 11.75
N LEU A 232 13.06 -5.45 10.46
CA LEU A 232 14.37 -5.45 9.81
C LEU A 232 15.29 -4.37 10.40
N LEU A 233 14.76 -3.16 10.58
CA LEU A 233 15.48 -2.01 11.13
C LEU A 233 15.92 -2.24 12.58
N ASN A 234 15.03 -2.80 13.42
CA ASN A 234 15.25 -2.85 14.87
C ASN A 234 15.73 -4.22 15.37
N LYS A 235 15.30 -5.32 14.76
CA LYS A 235 15.61 -6.70 15.15
C LYS A 235 16.56 -7.41 14.18
N GLY A 236 16.91 -6.78 13.06
CA GLY A 236 17.87 -7.31 12.10
C GLY A 236 17.35 -8.42 11.17
N ARG A 237 16.03 -8.64 11.14
CA ARG A 237 15.35 -9.58 10.22
C ARG A 237 13.96 -9.03 9.88
N ALA A 238 13.55 -9.12 8.61
CA ALA A 238 12.22 -8.68 8.18
C ALA A 238 11.09 -9.46 8.87
N GLY A 239 11.25 -10.79 8.98
CA GLY A 239 10.44 -11.64 9.85
C GLY A 239 9.19 -12.24 9.20
N TYR A 240 8.70 -13.29 9.88
CA TYR A 240 7.55 -14.18 9.72
C TYR A 240 7.21 -14.80 8.35
N PRO A 241 7.03 -16.15 8.30
CA PRO A 241 6.44 -16.84 7.16
C PRO A 241 5.07 -16.29 6.73
N TYR A 242 4.35 -15.67 7.65
CA TYR A 242 3.07 -15.03 7.39
C TYR A 242 3.13 -13.99 6.25
N TYR A 243 4.26 -13.27 6.09
CA TYR A 243 4.40 -12.21 5.07
C TYR A 243 5.04 -12.66 3.75
N PHE A 244 5.90 -13.68 3.81
CA PHE A 244 6.76 -14.09 2.69
C PHE A 244 6.60 -15.56 2.30
N GLY A 245 5.71 -16.31 2.96
CA GLY A 245 5.56 -17.75 2.81
C GLY A 245 6.59 -18.55 3.61
N TYR A 246 6.47 -19.88 3.58
CA TYR A 246 7.42 -20.78 4.24
C TYR A 246 8.67 -20.97 3.37
N LEU A 247 9.66 -20.10 3.56
CA LEU A 247 10.91 -20.15 2.80
C LEU A 247 11.80 -21.32 3.27
N ARG A 248 12.13 -22.25 2.37
CA ARG A 248 13.00 -23.40 2.63
C ARG A 248 14.46 -23.09 2.29
N GLY A 249 15.39 -23.75 2.98
CA GLY A 249 16.84 -23.61 2.79
C GLY A 249 17.56 -23.35 4.11
N SER A 250 18.87 -23.08 4.02
CA SER A 250 19.63 -22.64 5.21
C SER A 250 19.00 -21.37 5.79
N GLN A 251 19.14 -21.14 7.10
CA GLN A 251 18.69 -19.91 7.75
C GLN A 251 19.23 -18.64 7.05
N ARG A 252 20.42 -18.73 6.46
CA ARG A 252 21.07 -17.65 5.71
C ARG A 252 20.41 -17.39 4.35
N SER A 253 20.07 -18.43 3.59
CA SER A 253 19.41 -18.29 2.28
C SER A 253 17.98 -17.79 2.43
N ALA A 254 17.22 -18.35 3.38
CA ALA A 254 15.87 -17.87 3.70
C ALA A 254 15.88 -16.39 4.09
N LYS A 255 16.80 -15.97 4.96
CA LYS A 255 16.96 -14.56 5.35
C LYS A 255 17.27 -13.64 4.16
N LYS A 256 18.16 -14.08 3.26
CA LYS A 256 18.52 -13.30 2.07
C LYS A 256 17.31 -13.15 1.14
N LEU A 257 16.51 -14.20 0.98
CA LEU A 257 15.30 -14.16 0.18
C LEU A 257 14.22 -13.26 0.78
N GLU A 258 14.01 -13.28 2.11
CA GLU A 258 13.13 -12.32 2.82
C GLU A 258 13.52 -10.87 2.50
N GLU A 259 14.81 -10.56 2.55
CA GLU A 259 15.34 -9.23 2.25
C GLU A 259 15.09 -8.85 0.78
N CYS A 260 15.33 -9.77 -0.16
CA CYS A 260 15.05 -9.55 -1.58
C CYS A 260 13.56 -9.29 -1.85
N LEU A 261 12.67 -10.08 -1.25
CA LEU A 261 11.22 -9.94 -1.43
C LEU A 261 10.70 -8.63 -0.82
N LEU A 262 11.22 -8.24 0.36
CA LEU A 262 10.89 -6.97 0.99
C LEU A 262 11.33 -5.79 0.13
N LEU A 263 12.56 -5.83 -0.40
CA LEU A 263 13.08 -4.79 -1.30
C LEU A 263 12.27 -4.71 -2.58
N ASP A 264 11.93 -5.85 -3.20
CA ASP A 264 11.13 -5.88 -4.42
C ASP A 264 9.74 -5.26 -4.21
N LEU A 265 8.99 -5.70 -3.18
CA LEU A 265 7.68 -5.14 -2.89
C LEU A 265 7.76 -3.63 -2.61
N THR A 266 8.76 -3.18 -1.85
CA THR A 266 8.98 -1.76 -1.57
C THR A 266 9.23 -0.97 -2.85
N ARG A 267 10.04 -1.50 -3.78
CA ARG A 267 10.29 -0.88 -5.09
C ARG A 267 9.00 -0.78 -5.92
N LYS A 268 8.20 -1.84 -5.98
CA LYS A 268 6.95 -1.84 -6.76
C LYS A 268 5.94 -0.83 -6.20
N VAL A 269 5.77 -0.78 -4.87
CA VAL A 269 4.90 0.20 -4.21
C VAL A 269 5.42 1.62 -4.44
N SER A 270 6.72 1.89 -4.27
CA SER A 270 7.29 3.21 -4.55
C SER A 270 7.10 3.65 -6.00
N LYS A 271 7.28 2.73 -6.96
CA LYS A 271 7.04 2.98 -8.39
C LYS A 271 5.58 3.33 -8.68
N LEU A 272 4.63 2.62 -8.06
CA LEU A 272 3.21 2.95 -8.14
C LEU A 272 2.93 4.37 -7.59
N LEU A 273 3.49 4.72 -6.43
CA LEU A 273 3.33 6.05 -5.85
C LEU A 273 3.93 7.14 -6.76
N GLY A 274 5.09 6.89 -7.37
CA GLY A 274 5.70 7.78 -8.37
C GLY A 274 4.84 7.98 -9.62
N VAL A 275 4.16 6.93 -10.08
CA VAL A 275 3.17 7.02 -11.18
C VAL A 275 2.01 7.91 -10.77
N LEU A 276 1.42 7.70 -9.59
CA LEU A 276 0.31 8.54 -9.09
C LEU A 276 0.69 10.02 -8.98
N ALA A 277 1.94 10.31 -8.62
CA ALA A 277 2.47 11.67 -8.57
C ALA A 277 2.65 12.32 -9.95
N SER A 278 2.85 11.51 -10.98
CA SER A 278 3.07 11.95 -12.35
C SER A 278 1.78 11.94 -13.19
N SER A 279 0.72 11.34 -12.69
CA SER A 279 -0.56 11.22 -13.38
C SER A 279 -1.21 12.58 -13.61
N LYS A 280 -1.87 12.72 -14.77
CA LYS A 280 -2.63 13.93 -15.11
C LYS A 280 -3.71 14.19 -14.05
N PRO A 281 -4.06 15.47 -13.79
CA PRO A 281 -5.16 15.82 -12.90
C PRO A 281 -6.42 15.04 -13.26
N ILE A 282 -7.18 14.62 -12.24
CA ILE A 282 -8.50 14.03 -12.44
C ILE A 282 -9.33 15.16 -13.05
N GLY A 283 -9.66 15.00 -14.34
CA GLY A 283 -10.35 16.05 -15.11
C GLY A 283 -11.58 16.48 -14.34
N ALA A 284 -11.81 17.80 -14.27
CA ALA A 284 -12.88 18.41 -13.48
C ALA A 284 -14.18 17.58 -13.60
N LEU A 285 -14.42 16.75 -12.59
CA LEU A 285 -15.69 16.07 -12.41
C LEU A 285 -16.71 17.20 -12.35
N THR A 286 -17.56 17.29 -13.37
CA THR A 286 -18.73 18.14 -13.32
C THR A 286 -19.47 17.77 -12.04
N CYS A 287 -19.54 18.77 -11.16
CA CYS A 287 -20.24 18.75 -9.89
C CYS A 287 -21.69 18.28 -10.09
N VAL A 288 -21.90 16.98 -9.95
CA VAL A 288 -23.20 16.30 -9.84
C VAL A 288 -22.89 15.25 -8.78
N ASP A 289 -22.78 15.61 -7.49
CA ASP A 289 -23.89 15.48 -6.54
C ASP A 289 -23.58 16.13 -5.16
N LEU A 290 -22.80 17.20 -5.10
CA LEU A 290 -22.47 17.88 -3.82
C LEU A 290 -23.13 19.26 -3.64
N GLN A 291 -24.24 19.51 -4.33
CA GLN A 291 -25.08 20.67 -4.02
C GLN A 291 -26.21 20.28 -3.07
N SER A 292 -26.00 20.50 -1.78
CA SER A 292 -27.08 21.00 -0.92
C SER A 292 -26.55 22.12 0.00
N VAL A 293 -27.07 23.32 -0.28
CA VAL A 293 -27.27 24.47 0.62
C VAL A 293 -26.04 25.06 1.33
N SER A 294 -25.46 26.12 0.76
CA SER A 294 -25.50 27.47 1.36
C SER A 294 -24.54 28.47 0.66
N THR A 295 -25.21 29.50 0.13
CA THR A 295 -24.85 30.92 -0.04
C THR A 295 -23.39 31.39 -0.18
N ALA A 296 -23.24 32.28 -1.15
CA ALA A 296 -22.01 32.92 -1.62
C ALA A 296 -21.38 33.87 -0.60
N LYS A 297 -20.19 33.51 -0.09
CA LYS A 297 -19.08 34.40 0.33
C LYS A 297 -17.90 33.54 0.85
N ALA A 298 -17.22 32.83 -0.05
CA ALA A 298 -15.97 32.12 0.25
C ALA A 298 -15.29 31.65 -1.05
N ALA A 299 -14.91 32.57 -1.94
CA ALA A 299 -14.29 32.19 -3.20
C ALA A 299 -12.81 31.76 -3.02
N SER A 300 -12.04 32.44 -2.16
CA SER A 300 -10.58 32.21 -2.08
C SER A 300 -10.14 30.90 -1.40
N SER A 301 -10.91 30.37 -0.43
CA SER A 301 -10.59 29.09 0.23
C SER A 301 -11.20 27.86 -0.45
N ARG A 302 -12.26 28.05 -1.25
CA ARG A 302 -12.89 26.98 -2.03
C ARG A 302 -12.06 26.62 -3.26
N ASP A 303 -11.36 27.59 -3.85
CA ASP A 303 -10.54 27.36 -5.04
C ASP A 303 -9.24 26.59 -4.74
N SER A 304 -8.61 26.74 -3.57
CA SER A 304 -7.44 25.90 -3.19
C SER A 304 -7.85 24.46 -2.82
N LYS A 305 -8.99 24.29 -2.13
CA LYS A 305 -9.57 22.96 -1.87
C LYS A 305 -9.99 22.25 -3.15
N ARG A 306 -10.58 22.97 -4.13
CA ARG A 306 -10.88 22.44 -5.48
C ARG A 306 -9.63 22.09 -6.28
N ALA A 307 -8.59 22.92 -6.23
CA ALA A 307 -7.34 22.65 -6.97
C ALA A 307 -6.61 21.41 -6.41
N SER A 308 -6.62 21.21 -5.08
CA SER A 308 -6.04 20.04 -4.44
C SER A 308 -6.84 18.75 -4.70
N SER A 309 -8.18 18.79 -4.68
CA SER A 309 -9.03 17.63 -5.03
C SER A 309 -8.91 17.19 -6.49
N ASN A 310 -8.48 18.09 -7.38
CA ASN A 310 -8.24 17.77 -8.79
C ASN A 310 -6.89 17.05 -9.02
N SER A 311 -5.99 17.06 -8.03
CA SER A 311 -4.76 16.27 -8.10
C SER A 311 -5.04 14.83 -7.69
N VAL A 312 -4.42 13.86 -8.38
CA VAL A 312 -4.56 12.42 -8.06
C VAL A 312 -4.18 12.16 -6.61
N ILE A 313 -3.14 12.80 -6.11
CA ILE A 313 -2.67 12.66 -4.73
C ILE A 313 -3.66 13.26 -3.72
N GLY A 314 -4.21 14.44 -4.00
CA GLY A 314 -5.25 15.01 -3.16
C GLY A 314 -6.50 14.13 -3.13
N TYR A 315 -6.85 13.50 -4.26
CA TYR A 315 -7.95 12.55 -4.34
C TYR A 315 -7.69 11.25 -3.55
N THR A 316 -6.49 10.67 -3.63
CA THR A 316 -6.15 9.46 -2.84
C THR A 316 -6.18 9.73 -1.34
N LEU A 317 -5.72 10.91 -0.92
CA LEU A 317 -5.75 11.33 0.49
C LEU A 317 -7.17 11.64 0.96
N HIS A 318 -7.99 12.29 0.12
CA HIS A 318 -9.37 12.62 0.48
C HIS A 318 -10.23 11.38 0.70
N ASN A 319 -9.96 10.31 -0.05
CA ASN A 319 -10.69 9.05 0.02
C ASN A 319 -10.02 8.02 0.94
N ASP A 320 -9.14 8.44 1.85
CA ASP A 320 -8.48 7.56 2.84
C ASP A 320 -7.89 6.27 2.23
N CYS A 321 -7.25 6.37 1.06
CA CYS A 321 -6.66 5.20 0.39
C CYS A 321 -5.52 4.57 1.21
N PHE A 322 -4.94 5.32 2.14
CA PHE A 322 -3.91 4.85 3.07
C PHE A 322 -4.54 4.64 4.45
N GLY A 323 -4.34 3.46 5.04
CA GLY A 323 -4.75 3.21 6.43
C GLY A 323 -3.85 3.99 7.39
N MET A 324 -2.54 3.87 7.19
CA MET A 324 -1.51 4.53 7.98
C MET A 324 -0.31 4.91 7.10
N LEU A 325 -0.22 6.20 6.73
CA LEU A 325 0.99 6.76 6.15
C LEU A 325 2.13 6.70 7.19
N ASN A 326 3.14 5.89 6.91
CA ASN A 326 4.33 5.68 7.74
C ASN A 326 5.56 5.57 6.83
N MET A 327 6.70 6.05 7.32
CA MET A 327 7.98 5.89 6.63
C MET A 327 8.40 4.45 6.36
N ASN A 328 7.91 3.48 7.11
CA ASN A 328 8.15 2.07 6.82
C ASN A 328 7.50 1.59 5.52
N LEU A 329 6.43 2.24 5.04
CA LEU A 329 5.87 1.98 3.70
C LEU A 329 6.91 2.24 2.60
N PHE A 330 7.83 3.17 2.85
CA PHE A 330 8.92 3.57 1.95
C PHE A 330 10.27 2.92 2.33
N GLY A 331 10.25 1.91 3.21
CA GLY A 331 11.44 1.27 3.75
C GLY A 331 12.39 2.22 4.47
N SER A 332 11.88 3.32 5.04
CA SER A 332 12.66 4.36 5.72
C SER A 332 13.87 4.85 4.92
N TRP A 333 13.72 4.91 3.58
CA TRP A 333 14.76 5.35 2.63
C TRP A 333 16.01 4.48 2.54
N VAL A 334 15.95 3.23 3.02
CA VAL A 334 17.09 2.29 2.95
C VAL A 334 17.44 1.98 1.49
N ASP A 335 16.44 1.62 0.68
CA ASP A 335 16.66 1.27 -0.74
C ASP A 335 16.67 2.50 -1.64
N GLY A 336 17.80 2.72 -2.30
CA GLY A 336 18.01 3.88 -3.18
C GLY A 336 17.15 3.85 -4.44
N GLU A 337 16.75 2.68 -4.92
CA GLU A 337 15.86 2.56 -6.08
C GLU A 337 14.43 2.96 -5.69
N ALA A 338 13.86 2.30 -4.67
CA ALA A 338 12.54 2.63 -4.15
C ALA A 338 12.43 4.10 -3.70
N THR A 339 13.50 4.66 -3.12
CA THR A 339 13.51 6.07 -2.69
C THR A 339 13.28 7.02 -3.87
N ARG A 340 13.97 6.81 -4.99
CA ARG A 340 13.87 7.71 -6.15
C ARG A 340 12.48 7.72 -6.75
N ASP A 341 11.85 6.55 -6.78
CA ASP A 341 10.50 6.41 -7.32
C ASP A 341 9.44 7.04 -6.39
N ALA A 342 9.67 7.00 -5.07
CA ALA A 342 8.75 7.56 -4.08
C ALA A 342 8.92 9.08 -3.83
N VAL A 343 10.09 9.66 -4.03
CA VAL A 343 10.33 11.10 -3.76
C VAL A 343 9.34 12.03 -4.49
N PRO A 344 9.00 11.83 -5.78
CA PRO A 344 7.99 12.65 -6.45
C PRO A 344 6.65 12.68 -5.72
N PHE A 345 6.20 11.53 -5.21
CA PHE A 345 4.99 11.42 -4.40
C PHE A 345 5.12 12.20 -3.09
N CYS A 346 6.22 12.03 -2.35
CA CYS A 346 6.44 12.74 -1.10
C CYS A 346 6.53 14.27 -1.28
N ARG A 347 7.14 14.74 -2.37
CA ARG A 347 7.16 16.18 -2.72
C ARG A 347 5.75 16.71 -2.94
N ALA A 348 4.93 15.96 -3.67
CA ALA A 348 3.53 16.33 -3.88
C ALA A 348 2.70 16.26 -2.58
N LEU A 349 2.97 15.33 -1.66
CA LEU A 349 2.38 15.36 -0.31
C LEU A 349 2.69 16.68 0.42
N VAL A 350 3.93 17.18 0.35
CA VAL A 350 4.30 18.48 0.93
C VAL A 350 3.46 19.60 0.33
N GLN A 351 3.30 19.63 -1.00
CA GLN A 351 2.48 20.65 -1.66
C GLN A 351 1.00 20.55 -1.28
N VAL A 352 0.44 19.33 -1.22
CA VAL A 352 -0.95 19.12 -0.82
C VAL A 352 -1.18 19.53 0.64
N ALA A 353 -0.25 19.21 1.55
CA ALA A 353 -0.36 19.61 2.95
C ALA A 353 -0.49 21.13 3.11
N VAL A 354 0.25 21.87 2.29
CA VAL A 354 0.29 23.34 2.30
C VAL A 354 -0.99 23.91 1.69
N ALA A 355 -1.41 23.38 0.56
CA ALA A 355 -2.61 23.84 -0.15
C ALA A 355 -3.92 23.57 0.65
N THR A 356 -3.94 22.48 1.42
CA THR A 356 -5.13 22.02 2.16
C THR A 356 -5.12 22.37 3.64
N GLN A 357 -3.98 22.80 4.19
CA GLN A 357 -3.76 22.96 5.63
C GLN A 357 -4.11 21.70 6.44
N ASN A 358 -3.85 20.52 5.87
CA ASN A 358 -4.17 19.24 6.50
C ASN A 358 -3.19 18.95 7.66
N SER A 359 -3.70 19.01 8.90
CA SER A 359 -2.90 18.82 10.12
C SER A 359 -2.31 17.42 10.26
N LYS A 360 -3.06 16.37 9.85
CA LYS A 360 -2.58 14.98 9.85
C LYS A 360 -1.41 14.82 8.89
N LEU A 361 -1.52 15.34 7.68
CA LEU A 361 -0.46 15.25 6.67
C LEU A 361 0.77 16.06 7.07
N ARG A 362 0.58 17.27 7.61
CA ARG A 362 1.67 18.08 8.17
C ARG A 362 2.39 17.35 9.29
N ARG A 363 1.67 16.64 10.17
CA ARG A 363 2.28 15.82 11.23
C ARG A 363 3.16 14.72 10.63
N PHE A 364 2.63 13.96 9.68
CA PHE A 364 3.42 12.92 8.99
C PHE A 364 4.70 13.50 8.36
N ILE A 365 4.60 14.63 7.67
CA ILE A 365 5.76 15.29 7.05
C ILE A 365 6.81 15.69 8.10
N LEU A 366 6.39 16.32 9.19
CA LEU A 366 7.31 16.89 10.19
C LEU A 366 7.85 15.87 11.20
N HIS A 367 7.04 14.90 11.61
CA HIS A 367 7.38 13.98 12.69
C HIS A 367 7.83 12.60 12.21
N ASP A 368 7.49 12.19 10.97
CA ASP A 368 7.93 10.91 10.40
C ASP A 368 8.89 11.14 9.21
N MET A 369 8.45 11.83 8.16
CA MET A 369 9.20 11.95 6.91
C MET A 369 10.50 12.74 7.05
N LEU A 370 10.44 13.90 7.72
CA LEU A 370 11.61 14.75 7.91
C LEU A 370 12.69 14.07 8.76
N PRO A 371 12.40 13.51 9.96
CA PRO A 371 13.40 12.77 10.73
C PRO A 371 14.00 11.59 9.97
N ALA A 372 13.19 10.80 9.25
CA ALA A 372 13.69 9.69 8.43
C ALA A 372 14.64 10.20 7.33
N THR A 373 14.30 11.33 6.70
CA THR A 373 15.14 11.98 5.68
C THR A 373 16.47 12.45 6.26
N ILE A 374 16.46 13.12 7.42
CA ILE A 374 17.69 13.60 8.07
C ILE A 374 18.58 12.42 8.49
N LYS A 375 18.01 11.38 9.13
CA LYS A 375 18.72 10.15 9.50
C LYS A 375 19.37 9.50 8.28
N ARG A 376 18.66 9.45 7.14
CA ARG A 376 19.19 8.89 5.88
C ARG A 376 20.34 9.72 5.27
N LEU A 377 20.26 11.05 5.37
CA LEU A 377 21.28 11.98 4.89
C LEU A 377 22.51 12.10 5.83
N CYS A 378 22.45 11.48 7.01
CA CYS A 378 23.52 11.44 7.98
C CYS A 378 24.21 10.08 7.97
N THR A 379 25.15 9.87 7.04
CA THR A 379 25.78 8.57 6.74
C THR A 379 26.49 7.92 7.91
N ASP A 380 27.08 8.73 8.80
CA ASP A 380 27.89 8.25 9.92
C ASP A 380 27.08 8.10 11.22
N LEU A 381 25.79 8.44 11.20
CA LEU A 381 24.92 8.33 12.36
C LEU A 381 24.71 6.85 12.72
N PRO A 382 24.93 6.42 13.98
CA PRO A 382 24.71 5.05 14.42
C PRO A 382 23.21 4.77 14.64
N CYS A 383 22.40 4.92 13.59
CA CYS A 383 20.96 4.66 13.60
C CYS A 383 20.60 3.38 12.83
N ALA A 384 19.40 2.86 13.06
CA ALA A 384 18.85 1.64 12.46
C ALA A 384 18.88 1.69 10.92
N VAL A 385 18.55 2.85 10.33
CA VAL A 385 18.56 3.05 8.87
C VAL A 385 19.98 2.87 8.30
N GLN A 386 20.99 3.55 8.86
CA GLN A 386 22.38 3.43 8.37
C GLN A 386 22.95 2.04 8.60
N ARG A 387 22.66 1.42 9.76
CA ARG A 387 23.04 0.01 10.03
C ARG A 387 22.44 -0.95 9.00
N THR A 388 21.17 -0.74 8.65
CA THR A 388 20.48 -1.58 7.67
C THR A 388 21.01 -1.36 6.25
N ILE A 389 21.33 -0.13 5.86
CA ILE A 389 22.00 0.17 4.58
C ILE A 389 23.35 -0.56 4.48
N LYS A 390 24.16 -0.53 5.54
CA LYS A 390 25.44 -1.25 5.59
C LYS A 390 25.22 -2.76 5.45
N LYS A 391 24.25 -3.30 6.19
CA LYS A 391 23.89 -4.73 6.16
C LYS A 391 23.44 -5.18 4.77
N LEU A 392 22.61 -4.40 4.08
CA LEU A 392 22.05 -4.73 2.77
C LEU A 392 22.92 -4.27 1.59
N SER A 393 24.12 -3.72 1.84
CA SER A 393 24.96 -3.10 0.81
C SER A 393 25.17 -3.94 -0.45
N CYS A 394 25.30 -5.27 -0.31
CA CYS A 394 25.46 -6.20 -1.44
C CYS A 394 24.22 -6.33 -2.34
N GLN A 395 23.03 -6.00 -1.83
CA GLN A 395 21.75 -6.08 -2.54
C GLN A 395 21.28 -4.70 -3.07
N LEU A 396 21.94 -3.62 -2.63
CA LEU A 396 21.59 -2.24 -2.96
C LEU A 396 22.41 -1.73 -4.14
N ASN A 397 21.77 -0.99 -5.04
CA ASN A 397 22.47 -0.32 -6.13
C ASN A 397 23.12 0.98 -5.64
N SER A 398 24.45 1.01 -5.54
CA SER A 398 25.22 2.16 -5.04
C SER A 398 24.99 3.43 -5.86
N SER A 399 24.91 3.32 -7.19
CA SER A 399 24.67 4.46 -8.08
C SER A 399 23.27 5.07 -7.88
N LYS A 400 22.26 4.22 -7.65
CA LYS A 400 20.88 4.65 -7.35
C LYS A 400 20.82 5.28 -5.97
N SER A 401 21.53 4.72 -4.98
CA SER A 401 21.64 5.25 -3.62
C SER A 401 22.23 6.67 -3.59
N GLN A 402 23.29 6.94 -4.37
CA GLN A 402 23.88 8.29 -4.45
C GLN A 402 22.91 9.30 -5.08
N LYS A 403 22.17 8.91 -6.12
CA LYS A 403 21.14 9.75 -6.74
C LYS A 403 19.98 10.01 -5.77
N ALA A 404 19.54 8.99 -5.04
CA ALA A 404 18.51 9.10 -4.01
C ALA A 404 18.89 10.12 -2.92
N SER A 405 20.16 10.16 -2.48
CA SER A 405 20.62 11.16 -1.52
C SER A 405 20.49 12.59 -2.04
N LYS A 406 20.68 12.82 -3.34
CA LYS A 406 20.46 14.15 -3.95
C LYS A 406 18.97 14.49 -3.97
N ASP A 407 18.12 13.54 -4.34
CA ASP A 407 16.67 13.73 -4.39
C ASP A 407 16.10 14.02 -2.98
N LEU A 408 16.57 13.30 -1.96
CA LEU A 408 16.23 13.52 -0.55
C LEU A 408 16.74 14.85 0.00
N TRP A 409 17.91 15.31 -0.43
CA TRP A 409 18.41 16.63 -0.07
C TRP A 409 17.45 17.73 -0.53
N ILE A 410 16.96 17.63 -1.77
CA ILE A 410 16.00 18.59 -2.32
C ILE A 410 14.66 18.50 -1.57
N LEU A 411 14.15 17.28 -1.30
CA LEU A 411 12.94 17.09 -0.50
C LEU A 411 13.07 17.72 0.90
N CYS A 412 14.20 17.50 1.58
CA CYS A 412 14.48 18.09 2.90
C CYS A 412 14.48 19.63 2.84
N GLN A 413 15.09 20.19 1.79
CA GLN A 413 15.12 21.64 1.57
C GLN A 413 13.71 22.22 1.35
N GLU A 414 12.84 21.51 0.65
CA GLU A 414 11.46 21.93 0.43
C GLU A 414 10.62 21.89 1.70
N ILE A 415 10.75 20.81 2.49
CA ILE A 415 10.08 20.72 3.80
C ILE A 415 10.54 21.89 4.69
N TYR A 416 11.85 22.17 4.74
CA TYR A 416 12.39 23.28 5.50
C TYR A 416 11.81 24.63 5.04
N ALA A 417 11.86 24.92 3.74
CA ALA A 417 11.41 26.19 3.19
C ALA A 417 9.92 26.45 3.48
N VAL A 418 9.09 25.41 3.41
CA VAL A 418 7.64 25.60 3.50
C VAL A 418 7.11 25.47 4.93
N HIS A 419 7.64 24.55 5.72
CA HIS A 419 7.10 24.25 7.05
C HIS A 419 7.95 24.77 8.21
N ILE A 420 9.25 25.03 8.03
CA ILE A 420 10.13 25.44 9.14
C ILE A 420 10.43 26.92 9.06
N GLN A 421 10.97 27.37 7.93
CA GLN A 421 11.37 28.77 7.73
C GLN A 421 10.18 29.74 7.88
N ASN A 422 8.99 29.36 7.42
CA ASN A 422 7.77 30.18 7.54
C ASN A 422 7.21 30.27 8.97
N GLN A 423 7.67 29.46 9.92
CA GLN A 423 7.28 29.58 11.34
C GLN A 423 8.19 30.55 12.11
N ASP A 424 9.43 30.74 11.66
CA ASP A 424 10.45 31.55 12.37
C ASP A 424 10.41 33.05 12.02
N PHE A 425 9.69 33.47 10.98
CA PHE A 425 9.59 34.88 10.56
C PHE A 425 8.29 35.55 11.03
N THR A 426 8.24 35.93 12.31
CA THR A 426 7.50 37.10 12.80
C THR A 426 8.39 38.35 12.87
N ALA A 427 9.59 38.31 12.29
CA ALA A 427 10.56 39.40 12.34
C ALA A 427 10.63 40.18 11.02
N GLU A 428 10.50 41.50 11.15
CA GLU A 428 10.59 42.52 10.10
C GLU A 428 11.98 42.53 9.41
N ASN A 429 12.08 41.94 8.20
CA ASN A 429 12.87 42.45 7.06
C ASN A 429 13.04 41.36 5.98
N PRO A 430 12.39 41.46 4.81
CA PRO A 430 12.48 40.46 3.74
C PRO A 430 13.68 40.66 2.78
N GLY A 431 14.59 41.58 3.09
CA GLY A 431 15.69 41.98 2.21
C GLY A 431 16.93 41.10 2.33
N ASN A 432 17.17 40.25 1.33
CA ASN A 432 18.47 39.66 0.98
C ASN A 432 19.06 38.61 1.94
N VAL A 433 18.25 37.62 2.32
CA VAL A 433 18.70 36.48 3.12
C VAL A 433 19.17 35.34 2.21
N ASN A 434 20.41 34.86 2.37
CA ASN A 434 20.93 33.68 1.68
C ASN A 434 20.22 32.39 2.16
N ARG A 435 19.01 32.13 1.62
CA ARG A 435 18.12 31.02 2.01
C ARG A 435 18.78 29.65 1.93
N ARG A 436 19.70 29.47 0.97
CA ARG A 436 20.44 28.20 0.79
C ARG A 436 21.50 28.00 1.87
N GLY A 437 22.13 29.07 2.36
CA GLY A 437 23.04 29.03 3.50
C GLY A 437 22.31 28.61 4.78
N GLN A 438 21.17 29.25 5.07
CA GLN A 438 20.37 28.98 6.27
C GLN A 438 19.90 27.52 6.37
N PHE A 439 19.45 26.93 5.25
CA PHE A 439 19.07 25.51 5.22
C PHE A 439 20.25 24.59 5.56
N LYS A 440 21.44 24.86 5.00
CA LYS A 440 22.65 24.06 5.27
C LYS A 440 23.03 24.13 6.75
N ASP A 441 23.00 25.32 7.34
CA ASP A 441 23.34 25.54 8.74
C ASP A 441 22.31 24.90 9.68
N TRP A 442 21.02 25.00 9.34
CA TRP A 442 19.94 24.32 10.05
C TRP A 442 20.12 22.80 10.00
N LEU A 443 20.34 22.22 8.81
CA LEU A 443 20.52 20.78 8.66
C LEU A 443 21.78 20.29 9.38
N ALA A 444 22.87 21.07 9.37
CA ALA A 444 24.08 20.76 10.12
C ALA A 444 23.83 20.70 11.64
N ARG A 445 23.05 21.65 12.18
CA ARG A 445 22.63 21.62 13.59
C ARG A 445 21.80 20.39 13.91
N GLN A 446 20.81 20.07 13.08
CA GLN A 446 19.98 18.87 13.25
C GLN A 446 20.80 17.58 13.26
N LYS A 447 21.80 17.46 12.36
CA LYS A 447 22.72 16.32 12.37
C LYS A 447 23.54 16.25 13.67
N LYS A 448 24.08 17.39 14.13
CA LYS A 448 24.84 17.45 15.39
C LYS A 448 24.00 17.04 16.60
N GLU A 449 22.75 17.49 16.67
CA GLU A 449 21.81 17.11 17.74
C GLU A 449 21.52 15.60 17.73
N LEU A 450 21.34 14.99 16.56
CA LEU A 450 21.16 13.54 16.47
C LEU A 450 22.38 12.76 16.93
N PHE A 451 23.59 13.23 16.61
CA PHE A 451 24.82 12.62 17.14
C PHE A 451 24.89 12.73 18.67
N ALA A 452 24.55 13.89 19.23
CA ALA A 452 24.53 14.07 20.69
C ALA A 452 23.55 13.09 21.36
N LYS A 453 22.33 12.94 20.79
CA LYS A 453 21.33 11.97 21.28
C LYS A 453 21.79 10.52 21.17
N ALA A 454 22.45 10.18 20.07
CA ALA A 454 22.99 8.84 19.87
C ALA A 454 24.13 8.48 20.84
N SER A 455 24.74 9.50 21.46
CA SER A 455 25.77 9.36 22.49
C SER A 455 25.23 9.42 23.93
N TYR A 456 23.91 9.48 24.13
CA TYR A 456 23.35 9.45 25.49
C TYR A 456 23.60 8.13 26.18
N ASP A 457 24.04 8.24 27.44
CA ASP A 457 24.12 7.11 28.34
C ASP A 457 22.73 6.54 28.63
N ILE A 458 22.70 5.24 28.89
CA ILE A 458 21.47 4.55 29.30
C ILE A 458 21.02 5.19 30.62
N PRO A 459 19.75 5.64 30.74
CA PRO A 459 19.25 6.22 31.97
C PRO A 459 19.44 5.27 33.15
N VAL A 460 19.83 5.83 34.29
CA VAL A 460 20.12 5.06 35.51
C VAL A 460 18.89 4.21 35.90
N GLY A 461 19.09 2.90 35.99
CA GLY A 461 18.03 1.94 36.33
C GLY A 461 17.18 1.45 35.16
N PHE A 462 17.43 1.91 33.92
CA PHE A 462 16.74 1.40 32.74
C PHE A 462 17.39 0.11 32.21
N PRO A 463 16.61 -0.93 31.85
CA PRO A 463 17.17 -2.17 31.30
C PRO A 463 17.95 -1.91 30.00
N SER A 464 19.23 -2.29 29.98
CA SER A 464 20.14 -1.97 28.88
C SER A 464 19.76 -2.66 27.56
N ASP A 465 19.07 -3.80 27.65
CA ASP A 465 18.52 -4.57 26.53
C ASP A 465 17.31 -3.91 25.87
N LEU A 466 16.63 -3.00 26.57
CA LEU A 466 15.45 -2.28 26.07
C LEU A 466 15.75 -0.84 25.63
N TRP A 467 16.92 -0.29 25.98
CA TRP A 467 17.28 1.07 25.63
C TRP A 467 17.53 1.24 24.13
N ASN A 468 16.86 2.22 23.53
CA ASN A 468 17.12 2.66 22.17
C ASN A 468 16.90 4.16 22.07
N TRP A 469 17.98 4.91 21.88
CA TRP A 469 17.94 6.37 21.75
C TRP A 469 16.99 6.84 20.65
N GLU A 470 16.78 6.04 19.59
CA GLU A 470 15.86 6.39 18.51
C GLU A 470 14.40 6.30 18.94
N PHE A 471 14.07 5.33 19.82
CA PHE A 471 12.73 5.22 20.40
C PHE A 471 12.49 6.31 21.43
N GLU A 472 13.50 6.69 22.22
CA GLU A 472 13.40 7.83 23.13
C GLU A 472 13.18 9.13 22.35
N ASP A 473 13.98 9.37 21.30
CA ASP A 473 13.85 10.54 20.42
C ASP A 473 12.47 10.59 19.72
N GLU A 474 11.92 9.44 19.31
CA GLU A 474 10.56 9.35 18.79
C GLU A 474 9.50 9.59 19.87
N PHE A 475 9.67 9.00 21.05
CA PHE A 475 8.77 9.17 22.19
C PHE A 475 8.69 10.64 22.60
N GLN A 476 9.82 11.33 22.76
CA GLN A 476 9.85 12.76 23.12
C GLN A 476 9.15 13.63 22.07
N ARG A 477 9.27 13.30 20.77
CA ARG A 477 8.52 14.00 19.70
C ARG A 477 7.01 13.85 19.83
N TYR A 478 6.55 12.66 20.21
CA TYR A 478 5.12 12.35 20.31
C TYR A 478 4.53 12.57 21.70
N LEU A 479 5.36 12.80 22.72
CA LEU A 479 4.96 12.96 24.12
C LEU A 479 3.85 14.00 24.33
N PRO A 480 3.91 15.22 23.75
CA PRO A 480 2.80 16.17 23.89
C PRO A 480 1.47 15.64 23.35
N THR A 481 1.52 14.90 22.23
CA THR A 481 0.32 14.28 21.65
C THR A 481 -0.19 13.13 22.53
N TYR A 482 0.70 12.32 23.11
CA TYR A 482 0.29 11.27 24.04
C TYR A 482 -0.32 11.85 25.32
N ILE A 483 0.20 12.95 25.84
CA ILE A 483 -0.37 13.67 26.99
C ILE A 483 -1.77 14.18 26.65
N ASP A 484 -1.96 14.82 25.48
CA ASP A 484 -3.28 15.26 25.01
C ASP A 484 -4.27 14.08 24.92
N ILE A 485 -3.83 12.95 24.34
CA ILE A 485 -4.64 11.72 24.26
C ILE A 485 -5.01 11.21 25.65
N LEU A 486 -4.08 11.22 26.61
CA LEU A 486 -4.34 10.78 27.97
C LEU A 486 -5.40 11.65 28.64
N TYR A 487 -5.32 12.98 28.52
CA TYR A 487 -6.36 13.88 29.04
C TYR A 487 -7.71 13.64 28.36
N GLU A 488 -7.72 13.40 27.05
CA GLU A 488 -8.94 13.09 26.31
C GLU A 488 -9.58 11.78 26.79
N VAL A 489 -8.80 10.72 26.95
CA VAL A 489 -9.25 9.42 27.46
C VAL A 489 -9.69 9.51 28.93
N ASP A 490 -9.02 10.31 29.75
CA ASP A 490 -9.37 10.49 31.16
C ASP A 490 -10.72 11.21 31.31
N ALA A 491 -10.97 12.22 30.48
CA ALA A 491 -12.24 12.95 30.43
C ALA A 491 -13.42 12.12 29.89
N MET A 492 -13.19 10.98 29.24
CA MET A 492 -14.26 10.11 28.76
C MET A 492 -14.89 9.28 29.88
N ASP A 493 -16.20 9.41 30.03
CA ASP A 493 -17.03 8.49 30.80
C ASP A 493 -17.04 7.12 30.11
N CYS A 494 -16.48 6.11 30.78
CA CYS A 494 -16.48 4.73 30.30
C CYS A 494 -17.83 4.08 30.65
N PRO A 495 -18.74 3.84 29.66
CA PRO A 495 -19.95 3.07 29.94
C PRO A 495 -19.58 1.62 30.24
N GLU A 496 -20.34 0.99 31.14
CA GLU A 496 -20.29 -0.45 31.40
C GLU A 496 -20.49 -1.19 30.06
N TYR A 497 -19.55 -2.09 29.74
CA TYR A 497 -19.63 -3.10 28.68
C TYR A 497 -20.47 -2.71 27.44
N GLY A 498 -19.84 -2.11 26.42
CA GLY A 498 -20.53 -1.97 25.13
C GLY A 498 -19.89 -1.10 24.05
N CYS A 499 -18.91 -0.25 24.35
CA CYS A 499 -18.34 0.64 23.33
C CYS A 499 -17.20 -0.02 22.55
N SER A 500 -17.44 -1.18 21.94
CA SER A 500 -16.43 -1.94 21.18
C SER A 500 -16.30 -1.54 19.71
N ARG A 501 -17.09 -0.58 19.22
CA ARG A 501 -16.97 -0.10 17.84
C ARG A 501 -16.20 1.21 17.77
N SER A 502 -15.06 1.20 17.09
CA SER A 502 -14.18 2.37 16.88
C SER A 502 -14.90 3.58 16.26
N SER A 503 -16.02 3.36 15.56
CA SER A 503 -16.88 4.43 15.03
C SER A 503 -17.57 5.23 16.14
N THR A 504 -18.11 4.57 17.17
CA THR A 504 -18.75 5.24 18.32
C THR A 504 -17.72 5.98 19.19
N LEU A 505 -16.48 5.47 19.22
CA LEU A 505 -15.38 6.15 19.91
C LEU A 505 -15.04 7.49 19.25
N LEU A 506 -15.04 7.54 17.91
CA LEU A 506 -14.74 8.75 17.15
C LEU A 506 -15.75 9.86 17.41
N GLU A 507 -17.03 9.50 17.57
CA GLU A 507 -18.12 10.44 17.87
C GLU A 507 -18.01 11.04 19.27
N LYS A 508 -17.42 10.30 20.23
CA LYS A 508 -17.24 10.75 21.63
C LYS A 508 -16.06 11.69 21.84
N LEU A 509 -15.11 11.73 20.90
CA LEU A 509 -13.97 12.64 21.00
C LEU A 509 -14.43 14.10 20.88
N ARG A 510 -13.88 14.97 21.73
CA ARG A 510 -14.14 16.41 21.68
C ARG A 510 -13.81 16.96 20.28
N PRO A 511 -14.68 17.79 19.67
CA PRO A 511 -14.42 18.36 18.35
C PRO A 511 -13.10 19.13 18.26
N GLU A 512 -12.73 19.84 19.33
CA GLU A 512 -11.46 20.58 19.42
C GLU A 512 -10.24 19.64 19.38
N PHE A 513 -10.30 18.53 20.11
CA PHE A 513 -9.27 17.50 20.09
C PHE A 513 -9.15 16.87 18.70
N ARG A 514 -10.28 16.52 18.08
CA ARG A 514 -10.32 15.98 16.71
C ARG A 514 -9.72 16.95 15.71
N LEU A 515 -10.05 18.23 15.79
CA LEU A 515 -9.51 19.28 14.92
C LEU A 515 -8.00 19.44 15.11
N LYS A 516 -7.55 19.57 16.38
CA LYS A 516 -6.12 19.71 16.75
C LYS A 516 -5.30 18.53 16.21
N HIS A 517 -5.82 17.31 16.36
CA HIS A 517 -5.10 16.11 15.96
C HIS A 517 -5.39 15.63 14.54
N GLY A 518 -6.35 16.23 13.83
CA GLY A 518 -6.73 15.84 12.46
C GLY A 518 -7.45 14.48 12.40
N ILE A 519 -8.18 14.11 13.45
CA ILE A 519 -8.82 12.79 13.58
C ILE A 519 -10.21 12.83 12.95
N ASN A 520 -10.28 12.35 11.71
CA ASN A 520 -11.50 12.35 10.89
C ASN A 520 -12.04 10.94 10.57
N SER A 521 -11.28 9.90 10.87
CA SER A 521 -11.62 8.51 10.56
C SER A 521 -11.30 7.61 11.75
N PHE A 522 -12.11 6.58 11.96
CA PHE A 522 -11.89 5.58 13.01
C PHE A 522 -10.65 4.71 12.73
N ARG A 523 -10.11 4.79 11.51
CA ARG A 523 -8.88 4.12 11.08
C ARG A 523 -7.62 4.90 11.44
N ASP A 524 -7.75 6.09 12.02
CA ASP A 524 -6.59 6.91 12.38
C ASP A 524 -5.69 6.23 13.44
N ARG A 525 -4.37 6.42 13.35
CA ARG A 525 -3.41 5.86 14.32
C ARG A 525 -3.74 6.28 15.75
N HIS A 526 -4.14 7.53 15.96
CA HIS A 526 -4.50 7.99 17.30
C HIS A 526 -5.74 7.29 17.85
N MET A 527 -6.68 6.90 16.98
CA MET A 527 -7.87 6.13 17.40
C MET A 527 -7.49 4.76 17.95
N TRP A 528 -6.47 4.11 17.37
CA TRP A 528 -5.93 2.87 17.92
C TRP A 528 -5.34 3.07 19.31
N THR A 529 -4.52 4.11 19.50
CA THR A 529 -3.94 4.44 20.81
C THR A 529 -5.01 4.76 21.84
N ILE A 530 -6.00 5.58 21.49
CA ILE A 530 -7.14 5.94 22.37
C ILE A 530 -7.91 4.68 22.77
N ASN A 531 -8.25 3.82 21.81
CA ASN A 531 -8.97 2.57 22.07
C ASN A 531 -8.17 1.64 23.01
N ASP A 532 -6.86 1.50 22.80
CA ASP A 532 -6.00 0.70 23.67
C ASP A 532 -5.92 1.28 25.09
N MET A 533 -5.75 2.59 25.23
CA MET A 533 -5.74 3.26 26.53
C MET A 533 -7.08 3.12 27.27
N ILE A 534 -8.21 3.21 26.57
CA ILE A 534 -9.54 2.99 27.17
C ILE A 534 -9.71 1.54 27.62
N LYS A 535 -9.27 0.57 26.81
CA LYS A 535 -9.28 -0.86 27.19
C LYS A 535 -8.47 -1.10 28.47
N ARG A 536 -7.37 -0.37 28.68
CA ARG A 536 -6.57 -0.45 29.92
C ARG A 536 -7.24 0.30 31.10
N LYS A 537 -7.96 1.40 30.84
CA LYS A 537 -8.73 2.17 31.85
C LYS A 537 -9.91 1.36 32.42
N LEU A 538 -10.60 0.59 31.57
CA LEU A 538 -11.82 -0.15 31.93
C LEU A 538 -11.67 -1.10 33.15
N PRO A 539 -10.66 -2.01 33.22
CA PRO A 539 -10.45 -2.85 34.39
C PRO A 539 -10.16 -2.08 35.68
N ALA A 540 -9.41 -0.98 35.59
CA ALA A 540 -9.04 -0.18 36.74
C ALA A 540 -10.23 0.59 37.33
N GLU A 541 -11.09 1.15 36.48
CA GLU A 541 -12.35 1.77 36.89
C GLU A 541 -13.34 0.74 37.45
N TYR A 542 -13.47 -0.43 36.81
CA TYR A 542 -14.35 -1.50 37.29
C TYR A 542 -13.93 -1.98 38.69
N SER A 543 -12.63 -2.19 38.91
CA SER A 543 -12.10 -2.54 40.23
C SER A 543 -12.43 -1.47 41.28
N LYS A 544 -12.19 -0.18 40.97
CA LYS A 544 -12.54 0.94 41.86
C LYS A 544 -14.04 1.03 42.15
N ARG A 545 -14.90 0.87 41.13
CA ARG A 545 -16.37 0.90 41.28
C ARG A 545 -16.86 -0.28 42.12
N ARG A 546 -16.37 -1.49 41.85
CA ARG A 546 -16.69 -2.69 42.64
C ARG A 546 -16.27 -2.53 44.10
N SER A 547 -15.06 -2.02 44.37
CA SER A 547 -14.62 -1.75 45.74
C SER A 547 -15.52 -0.72 46.42
N ARG A 548 -15.82 0.42 45.78
CA ARG A 548 -16.76 1.42 46.33
C ARG A 548 -18.16 0.85 46.58
N GLN A 549 -18.63 -0.03 45.71
CA GLN A 549 -19.96 -0.66 45.84
C GLN A 549 -19.96 -1.70 46.97
N MET A 550 -18.88 -2.48 47.10
CA MET A 550 -18.64 -3.35 48.25
C MET A 550 -18.54 -2.56 49.55
N ASP A 551 -17.80 -1.45 49.59
CA ASP A 551 -17.69 -0.57 50.76
C ASP A 551 -19.07 0.01 51.13
N LYS A 552 -19.86 0.42 50.13
CA LYS A 552 -21.24 0.90 50.34
C LYS A 552 -22.14 -0.20 50.89
N TRP A 553 -21.99 -1.44 50.42
CA TRP A 553 -22.72 -2.60 50.96
C TRP A 553 -22.25 -2.95 52.36
N LEU A 554 -20.94 -2.90 52.62
CA LEU A 554 -20.34 -3.15 53.93
C LEU A 554 -20.82 -2.11 54.95
N CYS A 555 -20.79 -0.82 54.60
CA CYS A 555 -21.32 0.27 55.42
C CYS A 555 -22.81 0.11 55.69
N LYS A 556 -23.60 -0.29 54.69
CA LYS A 556 -25.02 -0.64 54.89
C LYS A 556 -25.17 -1.82 55.85
N LEU A 557 -24.41 -2.90 55.68
CA LEU A 557 -24.40 -4.09 56.54
C LEU A 557 -24.04 -3.77 58.00
N ILE A 558 -23.03 -2.91 58.19
CA ILE A 558 -22.57 -2.45 59.50
C ILE A 558 -23.63 -1.58 60.18
N SER A 559 -24.26 -0.66 59.43
CA SER A 559 -25.33 0.21 59.93
C SER A 559 -26.66 -0.51 60.14
N SER A 560 -26.87 -1.68 59.53
CA SER A 560 -28.09 -2.48 59.66
C SER A 560 -28.06 -3.56 60.75
N LYS A 561 -27.14 -3.53 61.73
CA LYS A 561 -27.19 -4.52 62.84
C LYS A 561 -28.48 -4.39 63.66
N PRO A 562 -29.20 -5.51 63.81
CA PRO A 562 -29.05 -6.29 65.04
C PRO A 562 -28.58 -7.74 64.74
N TYR A 563 -28.13 -8.46 65.77
CA TYR A 563 -27.67 -9.87 65.78
C TYR A 563 -26.15 -10.13 65.56
N PHE A 564 -25.37 -9.80 66.59
CA PHE A 564 -24.75 -10.88 67.38
C PHE A 564 -25.18 -10.65 68.83
N LYS A 565 -26.21 -11.37 69.28
CA LYS A 565 -26.32 -11.71 70.70
C LYS A 565 -25.40 -12.91 70.90
N LEU A 566 -24.57 -12.84 71.94
CA LEU A 566 -23.93 -14.03 72.54
C LEU A 566 -24.98 -15.10 72.82
#